data_AF-A0A7X3INQ6-F1
#
_entry.id   AF-A0A7X3INQ6-F1
#
_cell.length_a   1.000
_cell.length_b   1.000
_cell.length_c   1.000
_cell.angle_alpha   90.00
_cell.angle_beta   90.00
_cell.angle_gamma   90.00
#
_symmetry.space_group_name_H-M   'P 1'
#
loop_
_entity.id
_entity.type
_entity.pdbx_description
1 polymer ?
#
loop_
_entity_poly.entity_id
_entity_poly.type
_entity_poly.pdbx_seq_one_letter_code
_entity_poly.pdbx_strand_id
1 'polypeptide(L)'
;MDLSNLSFFYGESVDVDAIGTIIYRQEAHKFDGSLLHDFDFVVLIVHEAQDAELSVEHTLIGDLPCQMLHVTVESLQRWLIAGEKGDLVRCFMEGELVQDQEGRLATLRREYIEFEQPLRDRKMLYEFSRFLCIYVEAKRYMQAGYVIDAYQCVLDSLKHWARIELVERGVLPDKAVWEQVKELNTAIHKLYEELTQSTETIRQRVELVLLACEFSVMSKMAECSVLLLQILRSESKPWSIEELIHHPDLIMIKNELPLVMRKLVNRSLVKESVVWSESSGYGSQVIRYLAN
;
A
#
# COMPACT_ATOMS: atom_id res chain seq x y z
N MET A 1 24.35 -26.10 -12.18
CA MET A 1 23.28 -26.86 -11.51
C MET A 1 21.97 -26.35 -12.09
N ASP A 2 21.16 -27.22 -12.69
CA ASP A 2 19.89 -26.80 -13.32
C ASP A 2 18.84 -26.48 -12.25
N LEU A 3 17.94 -25.52 -12.53
CA LEU A 3 16.82 -25.14 -11.65
C LEU A 3 15.96 -26.36 -11.26
N SER A 4 15.91 -27.36 -12.14
CA SER A 4 15.25 -28.65 -11.93
C SER A 4 15.78 -29.43 -10.71
N ASN A 5 17.07 -29.28 -10.38
CA ASN A 5 17.66 -29.89 -9.19
C ASN A 5 17.34 -29.07 -7.94
N LEU A 6 17.23 -27.74 -8.05
CA LEU A 6 16.85 -26.85 -6.93
C LEU A 6 15.38 -27.04 -6.53
N SER A 7 14.48 -27.15 -7.52
CA SER A 7 13.09 -27.53 -7.29
C SER A 7 12.95 -28.92 -6.67
N PHE A 8 13.90 -29.83 -6.95
CA PHE A 8 13.94 -31.16 -6.34
C PHE A 8 14.44 -31.10 -4.89
N PHE A 9 15.52 -30.38 -4.60
CA PHE A 9 16.05 -30.22 -3.24
C PHE A 9 15.06 -29.53 -2.30
N TYR A 10 14.41 -28.46 -2.76
CA TYR A 10 13.38 -27.76 -1.96
C TYR A 10 11.98 -28.35 -2.10
N GLY A 11 11.73 -29.21 -3.09
CA GLY A 11 10.54 -30.06 -3.15
C GLY A 11 10.57 -31.18 -2.12
N GLU A 12 11.75 -31.55 -1.59
CA GLU A 12 11.90 -32.53 -0.50
C GLU A 12 12.17 -31.88 0.87
N SER A 13 12.77 -30.67 0.94
CA SER A 13 13.00 -29.94 2.20
C SER A 13 11.86 -28.97 2.56
N VAL A 14 10.64 -29.24 2.09
CA VAL A 14 9.48 -28.36 2.22
C VAL A 14 9.15 -28.13 3.69
N ASP A 15 9.14 -26.86 4.09
CA ASP A 15 8.43 -26.43 5.29
C ASP A 15 6.95 -26.78 5.08
N VAL A 16 6.47 -27.83 5.78
CA VAL A 16 5.20 -28.52 5.50
C VAL A 16 3.99 -27.57 5.54
N ASP A 17 4.16 -26.41 6.15
CA ASP A 17 3.14 -25.38 6.33
C ASP A 17 3.20 -24.23 5.30
N ALA A 18 4.11 -24.30 4.31
CA ALA A 18 4.23 -23.28 3.26
C ALA A 18 3.14 -23.40 2.18
N ILE A 19 2.48 -22.29 1.89
CA ILE A 19 1.48 -22.18 0.81
C ILE A 19 2.13 -22.04 -0.57
N GLY A 20 3.40 -21.65 -0.65
CA GLY A 20 4.15 -21.71 -1.90
C GLY A 20 5.59 -21.23 -1.79
N THR A 21 6.38 -21.57 -2.80
CA THR A 21 7.82 -21.31 -2.85
C THR A 21 8.18 -20.74 -4.20
N ILE A 22 8.90 -19.63 -4.18
CA ILE A 22 9.38 -18.93 -5.38
C ILE A 22 10.91 -18.86 -5.32
N ILE A 23 11.57 -19.25 -6.41
CA ILE A 23 13.02 -19.16 -6.54
C ILE A 23 13.36 -18.08 -7.56
N TYR A 24 14.09 -17.07 -7.13
CA TYR A 24 14.63 -16.03 -7.99
C TYR A 24 16.14 -16.22 -8.12
N ARG A 25 16.59 -16.57 -9.33
CA ARG A 25 18.01 -16.63 -9.65
C ARG A 25 18.48 -15.26 -10.06
N GLN A 26 19.54 -14.78 -9.44
CA GLN A 26 20.10 -13.49 -9.78
C GLN A 26 21.04 -13.57 -10.98
N GLU A 27 20.98 -12.57 -11.85
CA GLU A 27 21.97 -12.40 -12.90
C GLU A 27 23.25 -11.82 -12.31
N ALA A 28 24.37 -12.54 -12.44
CA ALA A 28 25.67 -12.07 -11.99
C ALA A 28 26.03 -10.72 -12.66
N HIS A 29 26.55 -9.78 -11.88
CA HIS A 29 27.13 -8.50 -12.31
C HIS A 29 26.19 -7.32 -12.65
N LYS A 30 24.91 -7.34 -12.28
CA LYS A 30 24.11 -6.10 -12.25
C LYS A 30 24.20 -5.43 -10.88
N PHE A 31 24.83 -4.27 -10.82
CA PHE A 31 24.77 -3.41 -9.63
C PHE A 31 23.35 -2.84 -9.51
N ASP A 32 22.63 -3.24 -8.47
CA ASP A 32 21.23 -2.83 -8.25
C ASP A 32 20.93 -2.43 -6.80
N GLY A 33 21.98 -2.13 -6.01
CA GLY A 33 21.88 -1.41 -4.73
C GLY A 33 21.19 -2.14 -3.56
N SER A 34 20.61 -3.33 -3.78
CA SER A 34 20.03 -4.18 -2.73
C SER A 34 21.05 -5.16 -2.13
N LEU A 35 21.04 -5.33 -0.80
CA LEU A 35 21.87 -6.35 -0.12
C LEU A 35 21.42 -7.79 -0.41
N LEU A 36 20.27 -7.97 -1.06
CA LEU A 36 19.86 -9.26 -1.61
C LEU A 36 20.77 -9.72 -2.76
N HIS A 37 21.69 -8.86 -3.25
CA HIS A 37 22.57 -9.13 -4.38
C HIS A 37 23.85 -9.92 -4.08
N ASP A 38 24.14 -10.19 -2.81
CA ASP A 38 25.30 -11.00 -2.42
C ASP A 38 25.04 -12.52 -2.50
N PHE A 39 23.82 -12.92 -2.90
CA PHE A 39 23.38 -14.31 -2.99
C PHE A 39 23.07 -14.70 -4.44
N ASP A 40 23.50 -15.91 -4.84
CA ASP A 40 23.21 -16.47 -6.17
C ASP A 40 21.72 -16.76 -6.34
N PHE A 41 21.04 -17.10 -5.24
CA PHE A 41 19.61 -17.41 -5.19
C PHE A 41 18.91 -16.69 -4.05
N VAL A 42 17.69 -16.22 -4.35
CA VAL A 42 16.71 -15.81 -3.34
C VAL A 42 15.55 -16.80 -3.39
N VAL A 43 15.26 -17.45 -2.27
CA VAL A 43 14.13 -18.36 -2.09
C VAL A 43 13.09 -17.66 -1.23
N LEU A 44 11.97 -17.31 -1.82
CA LEU A 44 10.84 -16.70 -1.12
C LEU A 44 9.85 -17.80 -0.75
N ILE A 45 9.73 -18.08 0.55
CA ILE A 45 8.83 -19.07 1.12
C ILE A 45 7.62 -18.30 1.67
N VAL A 46 6.44 -18.62 1.15
CA VAL A 46 5.20 -17.93 1.51
C VAL A 46 4.38 -18.84 2.43
N HIS A 47 3.98 -18.30 3.57
CA HIS A 47 3.19 -18.95 4.62
C HIS A 47 1.78 -18.37 4.70
N GLU A 48 0.85 -19.14 5.26
CA GLU A 48 -0.50 -18.62 5.59
C GLU A 48 -0.40 -17.60 6.74
N ALA A 49 0.31 -17.98 7.80
CA ALA A 49 0.51 -17.15 8.98
C ALA A 49 1.89 -17.45 9.59
N GLN A 50 2.53 -16.42 10.14
CA GLN A 50 3.74 -16.52 10.95
C GLN A 50 3.79 -15.35 11.93
N ASP A 51 4.55 -15.50 13.02
CA ASP A 51 4.65 -14.48 14.07
C ASP A 51 5.36 -13.20 13.59
N ALA A 52 6.33 -13.33 12.69
CA ALA A 52 7.10 -12.21 12.14
C ALA A 52 6.60 -11.82 10.74
N GLU A 53 6.68 -10.55 10.35
CA GLU A 53 6.32 -10.11 8.99
C GLU A 53 7.29 -10.67 7.92
N LEU A 54 8.57 -10.75 8.27
CA LEU A 54 9.65 -11.27 7.44
C LEU A 54 10.69 -11.95 8.35
N SER A 55 11.00 -13.22 8.09
CA SER A 55 12.21 -13.86 8.62
C SER A 55 13.20 -14.12 7.49
N VAL A 56 14.48 -14.08 7.83
CA VAL A 56 15.58 -14.16 6.86
C VAL A 56 16.56 -15.21 7.35
N GLU A 57 16.89 -16.14 6.46
CA GLU A 57 17.92 -17.15 6.69
C GLU A 57 18.94 -17.14 5.55
N HIS A 58 20.21 -17.37 5.89
CA HIS A 58 21.29 -17.48 4.92
C HIS A 58 21.83 -18.90 4.95
N THR A 59 21.90 -19.53 3.78
CA THR A 59 22.34 -20.91 3.64
C THR A 59 23.19 -21.08 2.38
N LEU A 60 23.74 -22.27 2.20
CA LEU A 60 24.39 -22.68 0.97
C LEU A 60 23.54 -23.75 0.30
N ILE A 61 23.31 -23.61 -1.01
CA ILE A 61 22.77 -24.69 -1.82
C ILE A 61 23.90 -25.24 -2.69
N GLY A 62 24.43 -26.40 -2.28
CA GLY A 62 25.76 -26.82 -2.74
C GLY A 62 26.81 -25.84 -2.23
N ASP A 63 27.54 -25.20 -3.15
CA ASP A 63 28.55 -24.17 -2.84
C ASP A 63 28.06 -22.74 -3.13
N LEU A 64 26.77 -22.57 -3.49
CA LEU A 64 26.22 -21.29 -3.92
C LEU A 64 25.47 -20.62 -2.76
N PRO A 65 25.82 -19.39 -2.37
CA PRO A 65 25.08 -18.61 -1.39
C PRO A 65 23.62 -18.44 -1.75
N CYS A 66 22.75 -18.76 -0.80
CA CYS A 66 21.31 -18.62 -0.90
C CYS A 66 20.75 -17.82 0.27
N GLN A 67 19.78 -16.96 -0.02
CA GLN A 67 18.98 -16.28 0.99
C GLN A 67 17.54 -16.78 0.94
N MET A 68 17.07 -17.30 2.08
CA MET A 68 15.68 -17.73 2.27
C MET A 68 14.92 -16.64 3.01
N LEU A 69 13.73 -16.31 2.51
CA LEU A 69 12.89 -15.23 2.99
C LEU A 69 11.51 -15.81 3.27
N HIS A 70 11.12 -15.88 4.55
CA HIS A 70 9.78 -16.35 4.91
C HIS A 70 8.86 -15.17 5.13
N VAL A 71 7.73 -15.17 4.43
CA VAL A 71 6.76 -14.08 4.41
C VAL A 71 5.34 -14.65 4.49
N THR A 72 4.37 -13.85 4.93
CA THR A 72 2.95 -14.22 4.79
C THR A 72 2.37 -13.77 3.46
N VAL A 73 1.33 -14.45 2.98
CA VAL A 73 0.51 -13.95 1.86
C VAL A 73 -0.06 -12.56 2.14
N GLU A 74 -0.47 -12.29 3.39
CA GLU A 74 -0.97 -10.98 3.79
C GLU A 74 0.11 -9.89 3.63
N SER A 75 1.36 -10.20 3.99
CA SER A 75 2.48 -9.25 3.86
C SER A 75 2.83 -9.00 2.39
N LEU A 76 2.79 -10.03 1.54
CA LEU A 76 2.93 -9.85 0.10
C LEU A 76 1.84 -8.94 -0.48
N GLN A 77 0.56 -9.21 -0.16
CA GLN A 77 -0.55 -8.37 -0.58
C GLN A 77 -0.38 -6.91 -0.12
N ARG A 78 0.05 -6.71 1.13
CA ARG A 78 0.38 -5.40 1.69
C ARG A 78 1.45 -4.70 0.89
N TRP A 79 2.58 -5.35 0.59
CA TRP A 79 3.67 -4.73 -0.16
C TRP A 79 3.29 -4.41 -1.61
N LEU A 80 2.50 -5.26 -2.26
CA LEU A 80 1.95 -5.00 -3.59
C LEU A 80 1.05 -3.75 -3.60
N ILE A 81 0.17 -3.62 -2.60
CA ILE A 81 -0.72 -2.46 -2.44
C ILE A 81 0.08 -1.21 -2.05
N ALA A 82 1.00 -1.29 -1.09
CA ALA A 82 1.74 -0.13 -0.60
C ALA A 82 2.85 0.34 -1.58
N GLY A 83 3.32 -0.55 -2.46
CA GLY A 83 4.52 -0.33 -3.26
C GLY A 83 5.79 -0.34 -2.41
N GLU A 84 5.82 -1.18 -1.38
CA GLU A 84 6.93 -1.34 -0.44
C GLU A 84 7.75 -2.60 -0.77
N LYS A 85 8.92 -2.74 -0.13
CA LYS A 85 9.79 -3.92 -0.27
C LYS A 85 10.02 -4.31 -1.73
N GLY A 86 10.39 -3.33 -2.55
CA GLY A 86 10.43 -3.46 -4.00
C GLY A 86 11.24 -4.62 -4.54
N ASP A 87 12.27 -5.08 -3.81
CA ASP A 87 13.07 -6.23 -4.23
C ASP A 87 12.37 -7.56 -3.93
N LEU A 88 11.62 -7.65 -2.82
CA LEU A 88 10.77 -8.81 -2.50
C LEU A 88 9.62 -8.92 -3.50
N VAL A 89 8.98 -7.79 -3.81
CA VAL A 89 7.94 -7.73 -4.83
C VAL A 89 8.52 -8.17 -6.18
N ARG A 90 9.72 -7.71 -6.55
CA ARG A 90 10.39 -8.19 -7.77
C ARG A 90 10.63 -9.70 -7.74
N CYS A 91 11.21 -10.24 -6.67
CA CYS A 91 11.42 -11.68 -6.53
C CYS A 91 10.09 -12.44 -6.66
N PHE A 92 9.04 -11.92 -6.03
CA PHE A 92 7.70 -12.47 -6.13
C PHE A 92 7.15 -12.41 -7.56
N MET A 93 7.41 -11.37 -8.34
CA MET A 93 6.86 -11.23 -9.70
C MET A 93 7.67 -11.98 -10.77
N GLU A 94 8.99 -11.94 -10.68
CA GLU A 94 9.91 -12.43 -11.71
C GLU A 94 10.46 -13.84 -11.41
N GLY A 95 10.39 -14.30 -10.16
CA GLY A 95 10.90 -15.61 -9.76
C GLY A 95 10.10 -16.78 -10.33
N GLU A 96 10.77 -17.92 -10.46
CA GLU A 96 10.15 -19.19 -10.82
C GLU A 96 9.27 -19.68 -9.66
N LEU A 97 7.99 -19.92 -9.93
CA LEU A 97 7.05 -20.46 -8.95
C LEU A 97 7.19 -21.98 -8.93
N VAL A 98 7.85 -22.51 -7.90
CA VAL A 98 8.17 -23.94 -7.77
C VAL A 98 7.05 -24.71 -7.08
N GLN A 99 6.41 -24.09 -6.09
CA GLN A 99 5.26 -24.64 -5.38
C GLN A 99 4.20 -23.57 -5.24
N ASP A 100 2.95 -23.93 -5.49
CA ASP A 100 1.79 -23.07 -5.30
C ASP A 100 0.58 -23.91 -4.88
N GLN A 101 0.24 -23.89 -3.61
CA GLN A 101 -0.91 -24.58 -3.07
C GLN A 101 -2.17 -23.93 -3.64
N GLU A 102 -2.95 -24.72 -4.39
CA GLU A 102 -4.24 -24.31 -4.97
C GLU A 102 -4.16 -23.13 -5.97
N GLY A 103 -2.96 -22.77 -6.47
CA GLY A 103 -2.81 -21.68 -7.45
C GLY A 103 -2.98 -20.28 -6.86
N ARG A 104 -2.83 -20.12 -5.55
CA ARG A 104 -3.07 -18.85 -4.83
C ARG A 104 -2.04 -17.80 -5.19
N LEU A 105 -0.76 -18.15 -5.26
CA LEU A 105 0.30 -17.20 -5.61
C LEU A 105 0.23 -16.80 -7.09
N ALA A 106 -0.09 -17.75 -7.97
CA ALA A 106 -0.34 -17.47 -9.39
C ALA A 106 -1.53 -16.53 -9.58
N THR A 107 -2.61 -16.72 -8.81
CA THR A 107 -3.77 -15.81 -8.83
C THR A 107 -3.39 -14.42 -8.35
N LEU A 108 -2.64 -14.30 -7.26
CA LEU A 108 -2.17 -13.00 -6.76
C LEU A 108 -1.26 -12.27 -7.76
N ARG A 109 -0.34 -12.99 -8.44
CA ARG A 109 0.48 -12.43 -9.53
C ARG A 109 -0.40 -11.89 -10.65
N ARG A 110 -1.39 -12.67 -11.08
CA ARG A 110 -2.30 -12.31 -12.16
C ARG A 110 -3.13 -11.07 -11.82
N GLU A 111 -3.75 -11.02 -10.63
CA GLU A 111 -4.50 -9.86 -10.15
C GLU A 111 -3.65 -8.59 -10.12
N TYR A 112 -2.36 -8.71 -9.78
CA TYR A 112 -1.42 -7.59 -9.78
C TYR A 112 -1.03 -7.13 -11.18
N ILE A 113 -0.70 -8.06 -12.08
CA ILE A 113 -0.30 -7.76 -13.48
C ILE A 113 -1.46 -7.16 -14.27
N GLU A 114 -2.64 -7.77 -14.16
CA GLU A 114 -3.86 -7.31 -14.84
C GLU A 114 -4.48 -6.09 -14.13
N PHE A 115 -3.98 -5.77 -12.93
CA PHE A 115 -4.41 -4.69 -12.07
C PHE A 115 -5.94 -4.67 -11.93
N GLU A 116 -6.52 -5.82 -11.56
CA GLU A 116 -7.97 -6.02 -11.53
C GLU A 116 -8.62 -5.60 -10.21
N GLN A 117 -9.95 -5.67 -10.14
CA GLN A 117 -10.64 -5.58 -8.86
C GLN A 117 -10.49 -6.90 -8.09
N PRO A 118 -10.36 -6.89 -6.75
CA PRO A 118 -10.51 -5.76 -5.82
C PRO A 118 -9.20 -4.99 -5.54
N LEU A 119 -8.09 -5.33 -6.21
CA LEU A 119 -6.79 -4.70 -5.97
C LEU A 119 -6.82 -3.19 -6.25
N ARG A 120 -7.49 -2.77 -7.33
CA ARG A 120 -7.66 -1.35 -7.66
C ARG A 120 -8.34 -0.55 -6.55
N ASP A 121 -9.46 -1.05 -6.01
CA ASP A 121 -10.18 -0.36 -4.94
C ASP A 121 -9.36 -0.27 -3.65
N ARG A 122 -8.62 -1.34 -3.30
CA ARG A 122 -7.70 -1.36 -2.15
C ARG A 122 -6.56 -0.36 -2.33
N LYS A 123 -5.92 -0.35 -3.51
CA LYS A 123 -4.85 0.60 -3.86
C LYS A 123 -5.36 2.03 -3.81
N MET A 124 -6.55 2.29 -4.36
CA MET A 124 -7.17 3.62 -4.36
C MET A 124 -7.39 4.13 -2.93
N LEU A 125 -8.01 3.31 -2.08
CA LEU A 125 -8.27 3.68 -0.68
C LEU A 125 -6.96 3.91 0.09
N TYR A 126 -5.95 3.08 -0.13
CA TYR A 126 -4.63 3.24 0.48
C TYR A 126 -3.96 4.55 0.07
N GLU A 127 -3.88 4.85 -1.23
CA GLU A 127 -3.23 6.08 -1.69
C GLU A 127 -3.98 7.33 -1.23
N PHE A 128 -5.32 7.27 -1.19
CA PHE A 128 -6.14 8.37 -0.68
C PHE A 128 -5.99 8.60 0.82
N SER A 129 -5.92 7.54 1.63
CA SER A 129 -5.75 7.68 3.07
C SER A 129 -4.42 8.36 3.41
N ARG A 130 -3.34 7.97 2.72
CA ARG A 130 -2.01 8.58 2.84
C ARG A 130 -2.01 10.02 2.36
N PHE A 131 -2.59 10.29 1.19
CA PHE A 131 -2.73 11.64 0.66
C PHE A 131 -3.45 12.57 1.64
N LEU A 132 -4.59 12.15 2.19
CA LEU A 132 -5.36 12.94 3.15
C LEU A 132 -4.57 13.24 4.42
N CYS A 133 -3.92 12.24 5.01
CA CYS A 133 -3.15 12.39 6.24
C CYS A 133 -1.99 13.37 6.07
N ILE A 134 -1.18 13.17 5.04
CA ILE A 134 0.03 13.98 4.79
C ILE A 134 -0.37 15.41 4.41
N TYR A 135 -1.45 15.61 3.64
CA TYR A 135 -1.98 16.95 3.34
C TYR A 135 -2.42 17.69 4.62
N VAL A 136 -3.11 17.01 5.54
CA VAL A 136 -3.54 17.60 6.82
C VAL A 136 -2.32 17.97 7.68
N GLU A 137 -1.29 17.13 7.69
CA GLU A 137 -0.04 17.39 8.37
C GLU A 137 0.70 18.60 7.78
N ALA A 138 0.80 18.69 6.45
CA ALA A 138 1.37 19.84 5.76
C ALA A 138 0.68 21.16 6.15
N LYS A 139 -0.66 21.16 6.26
CA LYS A 139 -1.42 22.34 6.74
C LYS A 139 -1.05 22.73 8.17
N ARG A 140 -0.84 21.75 9.06
CA ARG A 140 -0.40 22.00 10.44
C ARG A 140 1.01 22.60 10.48
N TYR A 141 1.94 22.07 9.69
CA TYR A 141 3.29 22.61 9.59
C TYR A 141 3.29 24.05 9.06
N MET A 142 2.49 24.35 8.04
CA MET A 142 2.35 25.72 7.53
C MET A 142 1.81 26.69 8.58
N GLN A 143 0.80 26.28 9.35
CA GLN A 143 0.22 27.09 10.44
C GLN A 143 1.24 27.33 11.57
N ALA A 144 2.08 26.36 11.86
CA ALA A 144 3.14 26.47 12.86
C ALA A 144 4.39 27.22 12.35
N GLY A 145 4.44 27.58 11.07
CA GLY A 145 5.58 28.27 10.46
C GLY A 145 6.73 27.36 10.01
N TYR A 146 6.57 26.04 10.12
CA TYR A 146 7.53 25.02 9.69
C TYR A 146 7.43 24.76 8.17
N VAL A 147 7.88 25.73 7.38
CA VAL A 147 7.67 25.75 5.92
C VAL A 147 8.41 24.62 5.20
N ILE A 148 9.61 24.26 5.66
CA ILE A 148 10.41 23.20 5.02
C ILE A 148 9.80 21.81 5.26
N ASP A 149 9.31 21.56 6.47
CA ASP A 149 8.58 20.31 6.79
C ASP A 149 7.27 20.24 6.00
N ALA A 150 6.54 21.35 5.89
CA ALA A 150 5.35 21.41 5.04
C ALA A 150 5.68 21.14 3.55
N TYR A 151 6.81 21.65 3.05
CA TYR A 151 7.26 21.40 1.68
C TYR A 151 7.51 19.90 1.43
N GLN A 152 8.14 19.20 2.38
CA GLN A 152 8.34 17.75 2.28
C GLN A 152 7.01 17.00 2.27
N CYS A 153 6.09 17.32 3.19
CA CYS A 153 4.76 16.72 3.20
C CYS A 153 3.98 16.98 1.91
N VAL A 154 4.10 18.17 1.32
CA VAL A 154 3.42 18.47 0.05
C VAL A 154 3.99 17.66 -1.10
N LEU A 155 5.32 17.50 -1.19
CA LEU A 155 5.94 16.62 -2.19
C LEU A 155 5.41 15.19 -2.08
N ASP A 156 5.35 14.64 -0.88
CA ASP A 156 4.84 13.29 -0.63
C ASP A 156 3.33 13.19 -0.92
N SER A 157 2.57 14.22 -0.57
CA SER A 157 1.13 14.31 -0.88
C SER A 157 0.87 14.28 -2.39
N LEU A 158 1.66 15.04 -3.17
CA LEU A 158 1.57 15.04 -4.63
C LEU A 158 1.92 13.67 -5.21
N LYS A 159 2.87 12.94 -4.60
CA LYS A 159 3.22 11.57 -5.02
C LYS A 159 2.04 10.61 -4.85
N HIS A 160 1.35 10.64 -3.72
CA HIS A 160 0.14 9.82 -3.51
C HIS A 160 -1.01 10.23 -4.43
N TRP A 161 -1.22 11.53 -4.66
CA TRP A 161 -2.21 12.01 -5.61
C TRP A 161 -1.87 11.60 -7.07
N ALA A 162 -0.59 11.65 -7.47
CA ALA A 162 -0.16 11.14 -8.77
C ALA A 162 -0.51 9.66 -8.95
N ARG A 163 -0.31 8.84 -7.91
CA ARG A 163 -0.70 7.42 -7.92
C ARG A 163 -2.21 7.26 -8.04
N ILE A 164 -3.03 8.02 -7.30
CA ILE A 164 -4.49 8.03 -7.45
C ILE A 164 -4.89 8.27 -8.91
N GLU A 165 -4.30 9.27 -9.56
CA GLU A 165 -4.58 9.58 -10.97
C GLU A 165 -4.22 8.44 -11.94
N LEU A 166 -3.15 7.69 -11.67
CA LEU A 166 -2.81 6.50 -12.45
C LEU A 166 -3.82 5.37 -12.22
N VAL A 167 -4.21 5.13 -10.96
CA VAL A 167 -5.19 4.08 -10.61
C VAL A 167 -6.54 4.35 -11.28
N GLU A 168 -7.01 5.60 -11.30
CA GLU A 168 -8.25 6.03 -12.00
C GLU A 168 -8.22 5.69 -13.49
N ARG A 169 -7.04 5.70 -14.11
CA ARG A 169 -6.83 5.36 -15.53
C ARG A 169 -6.61 3.87 -15.76
N GLY A 170 -6.67 3.04 -14.70
CA GLY A 170 -6.35 1.62 -14.78
C GLY A 170 -4.86 1.34 -14.98
N VAL A 171 -3.99 2.30 -14.67
CA VAL A 171 -2.53 2.14 -14.78
C VAL A 171 -1.98 1.78 -13.40
N LEU A 172 -1.25 0.67 -13.32
CA LEU A 172 -0.54 0.27 -12.11
C LEU A 172 0.57 1.30 -11.80
N PRO A 173 0.57 1.94 -10.62
CA PRO A 173 1.60 2.91 -10.27
C PRO A 173 2.96 2.22 -10.03
N ASP A 174 3.98 2.66 -10.76
CA ASP A 174 5.36 2.19 -10.67
C ASP A 174 6.15 3.01 -9.62
N LYS A 175 7.35 2.54 -9.27
CA LYS A 175 8.38 3.25 -8.51
C LYS A 175 8.69 4.60 -9.16
N ALA A 176 8.79 4.65 -10.50
CA ALA A 176 9.06 5.86 -11.27
C ALA A 176 7.77 6.64 -11.62
N VAL A 177 6.90 6.87 -10.62
CA VAL A 177 5.58 7.48 -10.81
C VAL A 177 5.60 8.81 -11.58
N TRP A 178 6.65 9.62 -11.40
CA TRP A 178 6.77 10.93 -12.04
C TRP A 178 6.96 10.84 -13.56
N GLU A 179 7.64 9.80 -14.05
CA GLU A 179 7.77 9.57 -15.48
C GLU A 179 6.43 9.12 -16.07
N GLN A 180 5.69 8.24 -15.38
CA GLN A 180 4.36 7.81 -15.83
C GLN A 180 3.39 8.99 -15.96
N VAL A 181 3.33 9.88 -14.96
CA VAL A 181 2.41 11.03 -15.01
C VAL A 181 2.84 12.11 -16.01
N LYS A 182 4.15 12.23 -16.26
CA LYS A 182 4.71 13.11 -17.29
C LYS A 182 4.33 12.63 -18.69
N GLU A 183 4.50 11.35 -18.97
CA GLU A 183 4.12 10.73 -20.24
C GLU A 183 2.62 10.89 -20.54
N LEU A 184 1.79 10.79 -19.49
CA LEU A 184 0.34 10.98 -19.58
C LEU A 184 -0.10 12.46 -19.57
N ASN A 185 0.84 13.41 -19.45
CA ASN A 185 0.60 14.87 -19.42
C ASN A 185 -0.51 15.27 -18.42
N THR A 186 -0.44 14.75 -17.22
CA THR A 186 -1.44 15.00 -16.18
C THR A 186 -1.29 16.38 -15.55
N ALA A 187 -2.37 16.89 -14.94
CA ALA A 187 -2.33 18.15 -14.21
C ALA A 187 -1.38 18.10 -12.99
N ILE A 188 -1.21 16.91 -12.40
CA ILE A 188 -0.35 16.72 -11.24
C ILE A 188 1.14 16.96 -11.55
N HIS A 189 1.59 16.64 -12.77
CA HIS A 189 2.98 16.91 -13.18
C HIS A 189 3.30 18.41 -13.17
N LYS A 190 2.36 19.24 -13.65
CA LYS A 190 2.51 20.70 -13.63
C LYS A 190 2.58 21.25 -12.20
N LEU A 191 1.76 20.72 -11.28
CA LEU A 191 1.83 21.12 -9.86
C LEU A 191 3.16 20.74 -9.22
N TYR A 192 3.75 19.61 -9.60
CA TYR A 192 5.09 19.23 -9.18
C TYR A 192 6.15 20.19 -9.73
N GLU A 193 6.07 20.58 -11.00
CA GLU A 193 6.96 21.59 -11.59
C GLU A 193 6.82 22.95 -10.88
N GLU A 194 5.59 23.41 -10.63
CA GLU A 194 5.34 24.65 -9.87
C GLU A 194 5.91 24.59 -8.46
N LEU A 195 5.83 23.45 -7.78
CA LEU A 195 6.43 23.29 -6.45
C LEU A 195 7.96 23.35 -6.48
N THR A 196 8.58 22.72 -7.48
CA THR A 196 10.02 22.45 -7.48
C THR A 196 10.84 23.50 -8.24
N GLN A 197 10.28 24.09 -9.30
CA GLN A 197 11.01 24.92 -10.27
C GLN A 197 10.55 26.37 -10.31
N SER A 198 9.40 26.71 -9.72
CA SER A 198 8.91 28.10 -9.70
C SER A 198 9.87 29.04 -8.95
N THR A 199 9.93 30.30 -9.41
CA THR A 199 10.76 31.37 -8.83
C THR A 199 10.17 31.97 -7.55
N GLU A 200 8.94 31.61 -7.20
CA GLU A 200 8.26 32.05 -5.97
C GLU A 200 8.96 31.51 -4.71
N THR A 201 8.70 32.14 -3.55
CA THR A 201 9.22 31.64 -2.28
C THR A 201 8.67 30.24 -1.98
N ILE A 202 9.41 29.42 -1.22
CA ILE A 202 8.96 28.06 -0.83
C ILE A 202 7.58 28.12 -0.17
N ARG A 203 7.33 29.13 0.68
CA ARG A 203 6.04 29.35 1.32
C ARG A 203 4.91 29.49 0.30
N GLN A 204 5.04 30.38 -0.67
CA GLN A 204 4.01 30.62 -1.68
C GLN A 204 3.78 29.38 -2.55
N ARG A 205 4.85 28.65 -2.92
CA ARG A 205 4.75 27.40 -3.67
C ARG A 205 3.98 26.33 -2.90
N VAL A 206 4.29 26.16 -1.61
CA VAL A 206 3.57 25.24 -0.72
C VAL A 206 2.11 25.66 -0.55
N GLU A 207 1.81 26.95 -0.36
CA GLU A 207 0.44 27.47 -0.25
C GLU A 207 -0.38 27.19 -1.52
N LEU A 208 0.19 27.43 -2.70
CA LEU A 208 -0.47 27.15 -3.98
C LEU A 208 -0.82 25.67 -4.11
N VAL A 209 0.15 24.79 -3.83
CA VAL A 209 -0.09 23.35 -3.97
C VAL A 209 -1.07 22.85 -2.91
N LEU A 210 -1.05 23.38 -1.68
CA LEU A 210 -2.03 23.02 -0.66
C LEU A 210 -3.47 23.36 -1.07
N LEU A 211 -3.69 24.45 -1.81
CA LEU A 211 -5.01 24.76 -2.37
C LEU A 211 -5.46 23.70 -3.38
N ALA A 212 -4.56 23.26 -4.25
CA ALA A 212 -4.84 22.19 -5.22
C ALA A 212 -5.10 20.85 -4.51
N CYS A 213 -4.31 20.51 -3.49
CA CYS A 213 -4.52 19.33 -2.67
C CYS A 213 -5.89 19.38 -1.96
N GLU A 214 -6.28 20.53 -1.40
CA GLU A 214 -7.59 20.69 -0.76
C GLU A 214 -8.73 20.42 -1.74
N PHE A 215 -8.65 20.96 -2.95
CA PHE A 215 -9.64 20.69 -3.99
C PHE A 215 -9.67 19.20 -4.37
N SER A 216 -8.51 18.58 -4.60
CA SER A 216 -8.43 17.18 -5.02
C SER A 216 -8.94 16.21 -3.95
N VAL A 217 -8.53 16.39 -2.68
CA VAL A 217 -9.06 15.63 -1.54
C VAL A 217 -10.58 15.69 -1.53
N MET A 218 -11.14 16.84 -1.87
CA MET A 218 -12.57 17.05 -1.87
C MET A 218 -13.31 16.43 -3.05
N SER A 219 -12.78 16.58 -4.26
CA SER A 219 -13.43 16.07 -5.47
C SER A 219 -13.33 14.55 -5.60
N LYS A 220 -12.23 13.94 -5.12
CA LYS A 220 -11.95 12.50 -5.31
C LYS A 220 -12.42 11.61 -4.15
N MET A 221 -12.84 12.21 -3.04
CA MET A 221 -13.13 11.51 -1.78
C MET A 221 -14.08 10.31 -1.93
N ALA A 222 -15.19 10.51 -2.62
CA ALA A 222 -16.23 9.47 -2.77
C ALA A 222 -15.72 8.29 -3.61
N GLU A 223 -15.08 8.59 -4.74
CA GLU A 223 -14.49 7.59 -5.64
C GLU A 223 -13.35 6.82 -4.97
N CYS A 224 -12.49 7.52 -4.23
CA CYS A 224 -11.38 6.88 -3.54
C CYS A 224 -11.78 6.04 -2.32
N SER A 225 -12.98 6.27 -1.78
CA SER A 225 -13.45 5.59 -0.56
C SER A 225 -14.48 4.50 -0.86
N VAL A 226 -14.62 4.05 -2.11
CA VAL A 226 -15.62 3.05 -2.52
C VAL A 226 -15.56 1.79 -1.67
N LEU A 227 -14.37 1.22 -1.45
CA LEU A 227 -14.19 0.03 -0.61
C LEU A 227 -14.71 0.24 0.82
N LEU A 228 -14.33 1.35 1.45
CA LEU A 228 -14.79 1.68 2.81
C LEU A 228 -16.31 1.90 2.85
N LEU A 229 -16.88 2.57 1.85
CA LEU A 229 -18.32 2.79 1.75
C LEU A 229 -19.08 1.47 1.50
N GLN A 230 -18.51 0.53 0.75
CA GLN A 230 -19.08 -0.81 0.55
C GLN A 230 -19.07 -1.61 1.85
N ILE A 231 -17.98 -1.58 2.62
CA ILE A 231 -17.89 -2.24 3.94
C ILE A 231 -18.93 -1.64 4.91
N LEU A 232 -19.09 -0.31 4.93
CA LEU A 232 -20.13 0.32 5.74
C LEU A 232 -21.56 -0.04 5.32
N ARG A 233 -21.77 -0.54 4.08
CA ARG A 233 -23.06 -1.02 3.56
C ARG A 233 -23.24 -2.54 3.70
N SER A 234 -22.18 -3.28 4.00
CA SER A 234 -22.24 -4.75 4.03
C SER A 234 -23.07 -5.27 5.20
N GLU A 235 -23.11 -4.50 6.30
CA GLU A 235 -23.92 -4.80 7.47
C GLU A 235 -25.05 -3.78 7.66
N SER A 236 -26.20 -4.28 8.15
CA SER A 236 -27.31 -3.42 8.55
C SER A 236 -27.04 -2.69 9.87
N LYS A 237 -26.12 -3.22 10.69
CA LYS A 237 -25.71 -2.64 11.96
C LYS A 237 -24.64 -1.55 11.73
N PRO A 238 -24.71 -0.42 12.46
CA PRO A 238 -23.63 0.58 12.45
C PRO A 238 -22.29 0.00 12.91
N TRP A 239 -21.21 0.40 12.27
CA TRP A 239 -19.84 0.03 12.62
C TRP A 239 -19.24 0.95 13.68
N SER A 240 -18.52 0.42 14.65
CA SER A 240 -17.62 1.20 15.49
C SER A 240 -16.27 1.40 14.79
N ILE A 241 -15.52 2.43 15.18
CA ILE A 241 -14.17 2.63 14.63
C ILE A 241 -13.24 1.45 14.95
N GLU A 242 -13.43 0.81 16.11
CA GLU A 242 -12.62 -0.33 16.56
C GLU A 242 -12.83 -1.55 15.66
N GLU A 243 -14.09 -1.86 15.32
CA GLU A 243 -14.41 -2.95 14.38
C GLU A 243 -13.79 -2.67 13.00
N LEU A 244 -13.82 -1.41 12.53
CA LEU A 244 -13.25 -1.05 11.23
C LEU A 244 -11.72 -1.10 11.20
N ILE A 245 -11.04 -0.72 12.29
CA ILE A 245 -9.56 -0.81 12.41
C ILE A 245 -9.10 -2.28 12.32
N HIS A 246 -9.91 -3.21 12.80
CA HIS A 246 -9.62 -4.64 12.77
C HIS A 246 -10.21 -5.36 11.55
N HIS A 247 -10.88 -4.65 10.64
CA HIS A 247 -11.45 -5.25 9.44
C HIS A 247 -10.32 -5.66 8.46
N PRO A 248 -10.31 -6.91 7.95
CA PRO A 248 -9.23 -7.41 7.08
C PRO A 248 -8.95 -6.53 5.86
N ASP A 249 -10.00 -6.04 5.19
CA ASP A 249 -9.85 -5.15 4.02
C ASP A 249 -9.37 -3.72 4.35
N LEU A 250 -9.36 -3.33 5.63
CA LEU A 250 -9.00 -1.97 6.09
C LEU A 250 -7.72 -1.93 6.93
N ILE A 251 -7.13 -3.10 7.25
CA ILE A 251 -5.95 -3.20 8.12
C ILE A 251 -4.78 -2.33 7.61
N MET A 252 -4.67 -2.19 6.29
CA MET A 252 -3.68 -1.40 5.57
C MET A 252 -3.74 0.10 5.86
N ILE A 253 -4.90 0.60 6.26
CA ILE A 253 -5.13 2.02 6.53
C ILE A 253 -5.57 2.27 7.97
N LYS A 254 -5.35 1.30 8.88
CA LYS A 254 -5.88 1.34 10.25
C LYS A 254 -5.48 2.61 11.01
N ASN A 255 -4.30 3.15 10.75
CA ASN A 255 -3.78 4.35 11.41
C ASN A 255 -4.43 5.62 10.86
N GLU A 256 -4.72 5.63 9.57
CA GLU A 256 -5.33 6.73 8.83
C GLU A 256 -6.86 6.74 8.96
N LEU A 257 -7.46 5.58 9.29
CA LEU A 257 -8.90 5.35 9.27
C LEU A 257 -9.70 6.34 10.13
N PRO A 258 -9.29 6.72 11.36
CA PRO A 258 -10.01 7.74 12.13
C PRO A 258 -10.11 9.09 11.41
N LEU A 259 -9.03 9.51 10.72
CA LEU A 259 -9.02 10.78 9.99
C LEU A 259 -9.86 10.68 8.72
N VAL A 260 -9.72 9.59 7.96
CA VAL A 260 -10.54 9.30 6.77
C VAL A 260 -12.01 9.33 7.14
N MET A 261 -12.39 8.63 8.21
CA MET A 261 -13.77 8.54 8.68
C MET A 261 -14.32 9.91 9.07
N ARG A 262 -13.57 10.70 9.85
CA ARG A 262 -14.00 12.04 10.24
C ARG A 262 -14.19 12.94 9.02
N LYS A 263 -13.32 12.81 8.00
CA LYS A 263 -13.42 13.58 6.76
C LYS A 263 -14.67 13.20 5.96
N LEU A 264 -15.00 11.91 5.86
CA LEU A 264 -16.21 11.41 5.20
C LEU A 264 -17.49 11.87 5.90
N VAL A 265 -17.52 11.85 7.23
CA VAL A 265 -18.65 12.36 8.03
C VAL A 265 -18.86 13.86 7.81
N ASN A 266 -17.79 14.66 7.88
CA ASN A 266 -17.85 16.11 7.65
C ASN A 266 -18.36 16.48 6.25
N ARG A 267 -18.31 15.53 5.30
CA ARG A 267 -18.78 15.70 3.92
C ARG A 267 -20.08 14.96 3.64
N SER A 268 -20.73 14.44 4.66
CA SER A 268 -21.99 13.73 4.55
C SER A 268 -21.92 12.57 3.54
N LEU A 269 -20.78 11.87 3.49
CA LEU A 269 -20.65 10.58 2.79
C LEU A 269 -20.90 9.41 3.75
N VAL A 270 -20.72 9.64 5.05
CA VAL A 270 -20.99 8.70 6.13
C VAL A 270 -21.84 9.40 7.20
N LYS A 271 -22.80 8.67 7.77
CA LYS A 271 -23.59 9.11 8.94
C LYS A 271 -22.92 8.63 10.22
N GLU A 272 -22.85 9.53 11.21
CA GLU A 272 -22.55 9.19 12.60
C GLU A 272 -23.86 9.02 13.38
N SER A 273 -23.92 7.99 14.23
CA SER A 273 -25.03 7.71 15.13
C SER A 273 -24.49 7.49 16.55
N VAL A 274 -25.15 8.07 17.53
CA VAL A 274 -24.80 7.90 18.94
C VAL A 274 -25.67 6.79 19.53
N VAL A 275 -25.03 5.71 19.97
CA VAL A 275 -25.71 4.56 20.57
C VAL A 275 -25.30 4.43 22.02
N TRP A 276 -26.25 4.13 22.90
CA TRP A 276 -25.98 3.83 24.30
C TRP A 276 -25.37 2.43 24.44
N SER A 277 -24.26 2.33 25.16
CA SER A 277 -23.62 1.06 25.53
C SER A 277 -23.62 0.88 27.04
N GLU A 278 -24.08 -0.29 27.51
CA GLU A 278 -24.03 -0.69 28.93
C GLU A 278 -22.72 -1.41 29.30
N SER A 279 -21.78 -1.54 28.36
CA SER A 279 -20.57 -2.38 28.47
C SER A 279 -19.59 -2.02 29.60
N SER A 280 -19.76 -0.87 30.27
CA SER A 280 -18.82 -0.35 31.28
C SER A 280 -19.41 -0.19 32.69
N GLY A 281 -20.61 -0.68 32.98
CA GLY A 281 -21.28 -0.51 34.30
C GLY A 281 -21.72 0.92 34.62
N TYR A 282 -21.13 1.90 33.93
CA TYR A 282 -21.66 3.24 33.69
C TYR A 282 -22.03 3.32 32.21
N GLY A 283 -23.27 3.68 31.91
CA GLY A 283 -23.73 3.84 30.53
C GLY A 283 -22.87 4.86 29.80
N SER A 284 -22.23 4.46 28.71
CA SER A 284 -21.42 5.33 27.86
C SER A 284 -22.07 5.48 26.49
N GLN A 285 -22.03 6.69 25.94
CA GLN A 285 -22.45 6.95 24.57
C GLN A 285 -21.29 6.62 23.63
N VAL A 286 -21.54 5.77 22.64
CA VAL A 286 -20.54 5.34 21.66
C VAL A 286 -20.97 5.80 20.27
N ILE A 287 -20.03 6.38 19.52
CA ILE A 287 -20.25 6.78 18.12
C ILE A 287 -20.10 5.56 17.23
N ARG A 288 -21.07 5.36 16.34
CA ARG A 288 -21.03 4.35 15.29
C ARG A 288 -21.33 4.96 13.92
N TYR A 289 -20.91 4.30 12.87
CA TYR A 289 -20.87 4.80 11.50
C TYR A 289 -21.73 3.93 10.58
N LEU A 290 -22.42 4.60 9.66
CA LEU A 290 -23.25 3.98 8.61
C LEU A 290 -22.98 4.67 7.29
N ALA A 291 -22.98 3.92 6.20
CA ALA A 291 -22.96 4.55 4.88
C ALA A 291 -24.24 5.38 4.65
N ASN A 292 -24.10 6.45 3.87
CA ASN A 292 -25.25 7.19 3.35
C ASN A 292 -25.95 6.50 2.20
#